data_AF-A0AAN6YLK9-F1
#
_entry.id   AF-A0AAN6YLK9-F1
#
_cell.length_a   1.000
_cell.length_b   1.000
_cell.length_c   1.000
_cell.angle_alpha   90.00
_cell.angle_beta   90.00
_cell.angle_gamma   90.00
#
_symmetry.space_group_name_H-M   'P 1'
#
loop_
_entity.id
_entity.type
_entity.pdbx_description
1 polymer ?
#
loop_
_entity_poly.entity_id
_entity_poly.type
_entity_poly.pdbx_seq_one_letter_code
_entity_poly.pdbx_strand_id
1 'polypeptide(L)'
;MFQNFDLSALVDSPYQVGNVLTLRQTEQSELLRVKIKKLQQPWTLSCCMVVDVLSDSPDKAEETAFLKLYDWRFAAQQRSDQGLDPWTEQSASDYAKFVLSGDADTFLQQLKRPDDQWGQYQETDENWDAVQDEVFLVHEARNMYRNETTVYKRLGPLQGTTVPRLIDAVELDIGPTNLDDENKKDLFKVQGILIEYISDGFTLRHIGSMVPAEALQGIVDQAVDIARSLGDHNVLNADVRIDNFIVTQTHESDQKYRVVMI
;
A
#
# COMPACT_ATOMS: atom_id res chain seq x y z
N MET A 1 -0.79 -34.65 10.75
CA MET A 1 -0.60 -34.08 12.10
C MET A 1 0.03 -32.71 11.87
N PHE A 2 -0.77 -31.65 11.86
CA PHE A 2 -0.24 -30.30 11.66
C PHE A 2 0.59 -29.92 12.89
N GLN A 3 1.81 -29.43 12.71
CA GLN A 3 2.60 -28.83 13.78
C GLN A 3 1.79 -27.68 14.39
N ASN A 4 1.91 -27.47 15.71
CA ASN A 4 1.34 -26.29 16.36
C ASN A 4 2.19 -25.08 15.95
N PHE A 5 1.80 -24.45 14.84
CA PHE A 5 2.39 -23.21 14.36
C PHE A 5 1.96 -22.05 15.26
N ASP A 6 2.89 -21.15 15.57
CA ASP A 6 2.56 -19.86 16.20
C ASP A 6 1.96 -18.95 15.14
N LEU A 7 0.68 -18.59 15.33
CA LEU A 7 -0.09 -17.73 14.42
C LEU A 7 -0.26 -16.31 14.97
N SER A 8 0.41 -15.95 16.09
CA SER A 8 0.26 -14.63 16.72
C SER A 8 0.50 -13.48 15.74
N ALA A 9 1.56 -13.54 14.94
CA ALA A 9 1.87 -12.53 13.91
C ALA A 9 0.79 -12.40 12.82
N LEU A 10 0.02 -13.47 12.60
CA LEU A 10 -1.07 -13.51 11.63
C LEU A 10 -2.37 -12.93 12.21
N VAL A 11 -2.54 -12.94 13.53
CA VAL A 11 -3.73 -12.43 14.25
C VAL A 11 -3.55 -10.98 14.69
N ASP A 12 -2.44 -10.70 15.36
CA ASP A 12 -2.21 -9.41 16.00
C ASP A 12 -1.86 -8.34 14.97
N SER A 13 -2.46 -7.15 15.11
CA SER A 13 -2.06 -6.00 14.32
C SER A 13 -0.77 -5.40 14.91
N PRO A 14 0.35 -5.38 14.17
CA PRO A 14 1.58 -4.77 14.67
C PRO A 14 1.54 -3.23 14.56
N TYR A 15 0.45 -2.67 14.02
CA TYR A 15 0.33 -1.27 13.63
C TYR A 15 -0.14 -0.39 14.79
N GLN A 16 0.81 0.00 15.66
CA GLN A 16 0.56 0.96 16.73
C GLN A 16 1.63 2.05 16.73
N VAL A 17 1.26 3.27 17.09
CA VAL A 17 2.21 4.37 17.20
C VAL A 17 3.29 4.02 18.24
N GLY A 18 4.55 4.18 17.86
CA GLY A 18 5.71 3.83 18.66
C GLY A 18 6.29 2.45 18.34
N ASN A 19 5.52 1.54 17.74
CA ASN A 19 6.01 0.22 17.35
C ASN A 19 7.07 0.35 16.24
N VAL A 20 8.01 -0.59 16.26
CA VAL A 20 9.03 -0.74 15.21
C VAL A 20 8.68 -1.96 14.37
N LEU A 21 8.52 -1.75 13.06
CA LEU A 21 8.37 -2.83 12.09
C LEU A 21 9.74 -3.16 11.51
N THR A 22 9.99 -4.45 11.31
CA THR A 22 11.13 -4.94 10.54
C THR A 22 10.61 -5.39 9.19
N LEU A 23 11.01 -4.69 8.14
CA LEU A 23 10.61 -4.91 6.77
C LEU A 23 11.81 -5.45 5.99
N ARG A 24 11.57 -6.22 4.94
CA ARG A 24 12.62 -6.61 3.98
C ARG A 24 12.45 -5.78 2.71
N GLN A 25 13.54 -5.18 2.22
CA GLN A 25 13.55 -4.49 0.93
C GLN A 25 13.47 -5.53 -0.19
N THR A 26 12.53 -5.37 -1.11
CA THR A 26 12.27 -6.37 -2.16
C THR A 26 13.42 -6.46 -3.16
N GLU A 27 14.12 -5.36 -3.46
CA GLU A 27 15.19 -5.35 -4.46
C GLU A 27 16.56 -5.72 -3.86
N GLN A 28 16.87 -5.25 -2.65
CA GLN A 28 18.18 -5.43 -1.99
C GLN A 28 18.21 -6.65 -1.05
N SER A 29 17.04 -7.18 -0.67
CA SER A 29 16.90 -8.23 0.36
C SER A 29 17.52 -7.86 1.72
N GLU A 30 17.77 -6.57 1.98
CA GLU A 30 18.24 -6.07 3.27
C GLU A 30 17.05 -5.80 4.21
N LEU A 31 17.32 -5.80 5.52
CA LEU A 31 16.33 -5.50 6.52
C LEU A 31 16.29 -3.99 6.79
N LEU A 32 15.09 -3.43 6.71
CA LEU A 32 14.77 -2.05 7.00
C LEU A 32 13.92 -1.98 8.27
N ARG A 33 14.36 -1.22 9.27
CA ARG A 33 13.55 -0.98 10.47
C ARG A 33 12.90 0.39 10.38
N VAL A 34 11.61 0.44 10.67
CA VAL A 34 10.83 1.67 10.63
C VAL A 34 10.01 1.82 11.90
N LYS A 35 9.98 3.01 12.49
CA LYS A 35 9.17 3.32 13.67
C LYS A 35 7.91 4.06 13.29
N ILE A 36 6.76 3.56 13.72
CA ILE A 36 5.46 4.17 13.42
C ILE A 36 5.31 5.47 14.23
N LYS A 37 5.13 6.59 13.54
CA LYS A 37 4.84 7.90 14.16
C LYS A 37 3.36 8.19 14.22
N LYS A 38 2.64 7.87 13.15
CA LYS A 38 1.24 8.22 12.98
C LYS A 38 0.55 7.19 12.09
N LEU A 39 -0.65 6.78 12.47
CA LEU A 39 -1.53 5.99 11.62
C LEU A 39 -2.39 6.93 10.77
N GLN A 40 -2.54 6.62 9.48
CA GLN A 40 -3.40 7.38 8.57
C GLN A 40 -4.68 6.58 8.35
N GLN A 41 -5.63 6.76 9.27
CA GLN A 41 -6.91 6.06 9.32
C GLN A 41 -8.05 6.94 8.80
N PRO A 42 -9.15 6.34 8.30
CA PRO A 42 -9.39 4.89 8.16
C PRO A 42 -8.55 4.23 7.07
N TRP A 43 -8.19 2.96 7.25
CA TRP A 43 -7.51 2.18 6.22
C TRP A 43 -8.52 1.61 5.24
N THR A 44 -8.47 2.10 4.00
CA THR A 44 -9.40 1.70 2.95
C THR A 44 -8.91 0.44 2.24
N LEU A 45 -7.94 0.60 1.34
CA LEU A 45 -7.36 -0.48 0.51
C LEU A 45 -5.98 -0.94 1.00
N SER A 46 -5.39 -0.17 1.92
CA SER A 46 -4.05 -0.42 2.45
C SER A 46 -3.89 0.22 3.82
N CYS A 47 -3.00 -0.34 4.63
CA CYS A 47 -2.57 0.23 5.90
C CYS A 47 -1.54 1.32 5.68
N CYS A 48 -1.99 2.57 5.78
CA CYS A 48 -1.17 3.76 5.59
C CYS A 48 -0.68 4.31 6.94
N MET A 49 0.60 4.69 6.99
CA MET A 49 1.23 5.23 8.18
C MET A 49 2.40 6.15 7.84
N VAL A 50 2.69 7.10 8.74
CA VAL A 50 3.92 7.91 8.71
C VAL A 50 4.93 7.24 9.62
N VAL A 51 6.13 7.02 9.12
CA VAL A 51 7.19 6.28 9.82
C VAL A 51 8.51 7.03 9.79
N ASP A 52 9.35 6.81 10.79
CA ASP A 52 10.77 7.18 10.73
C ASP A 52 11.59 5.94 10.33
N VAL A 53 12.39 6.08 9.27
CA VAL A 53 13.34 5.04 8.85
C VAL A 53 14.54 5.08 9.80
N LEU A 54 14.74 4.00 10.53
CA LEU A 54 15.79 3.90 11.55
C LEU A 54 17.13 3.56 10.89
N SER A 55 18.14 4.36 11.18
CA SER A 55 19.52 4.10 10.78
C SER A 55 20.32 3.52 11.93
N ASP A 56 21.12 2.48 11.66
CA ASP A 56 22.13 1.99 12.60
C ASP A 56 23.39 2.86 12.63
N SER A 57 23.56 3.75 11.64
CA SER A 57 24.64 4.73 11.63
C SER A 57 24.26 5.98 12.45
N PRO A 58 25.07 6.37 13.44
CA PRO A 58 24.82 7.56 14.27
C PRO A 58 24.89 8.88 13.48
N ASP A 59 25.51 8.87 12.29
CA ASP A 59 25.70 10.06 11.46
C ASP A 59 24.58 10.29 10.43
N LYS A 60 23.67 9.31 10.26
CA LYS A 60 22.57 9.41 9.29
C LYS A 60 21.29 9.79 10.04
N ALA A 61 20.77 10.98 9.72
CA ALA A 61 19.49 11.42 10.24
C ALA A 61 18.38 10.42 9.85
N GLU A 62 17.44 10.21 10.77
CA GLU A 62 16.23 9.44 10.49
C GLU A 62 15.42 10.17 9.39
N GLU A 63 15.06 9.43 8.33
CA GLU A 63 14.23 9.95 7.25
C GLU A 63 12.77 9.63 7.56
N THR A 64 11.92 10.64 7.67
CA THR A 64 10.47 10.42 7.77
C THR A 64 9.90 10.06 6.40
N ALA A 65 9.17 8.96 6.32
CA ALA A 65 8.55 8.44 5.11
C ALA A 65 7.07 8.12 5.35
N PHE A 66 6.34 7.96 4.25
CA PHE A 66 4.99 7.43 4.25
C PHE A 66 5.06 5.96 3.83
N LEU A 67 4.59 5.07 4.69
CA LEU A 67 4.56 3.63 4.46
C LEU A 67 3.12 3.21 4.15
N LYS A 68 2.98 2.50 3.04
CA LYS A 68 1.73 1.88 2.60
C LYS A 68 1.92 0.37 2.54
N LEU A 69 1.25 -0.37 3.41
CA LEU A 69 1.24 -1.84 3.44
C LEU A 69 -0.10 -2.36 2.91
N TYR A 70 -0.07 -3.24 1.91
CA TYR A 70 -1.25 -3.89 1.33
C TYR A 70 -1.65 -5.09 2.18
N ASP A 71 -1.96 -4.82 3.45
CA ASP A 71 -2.37 -5.83 4.42
C ASP A 71 -3.88 -6.05 4.33
N TRP A 72 -4.26 -7.15 3.66
CA TRP A 72 -5.66 -7.51 3.41
C TRP A 72 -6.47 -7.73 4.69
N ARG A 73 -5.81 -8.05 5.81
CA ARG A 73 -6.45 -8.30 7.10
C ARG A 73 -7.12 -7.04 7.66
N PHE A 74 -6.54 -5.88 7.34
CA PHE A 74 -6.93 -4.60 7.93
C PHE A 74 -7.37 -3.55 6.89
N ALA A 75 -7.47 -3.92 5.61
CA ALA A 75 -8.02 -3.08 4.53
C ALA A 75 -9.55 -3.00 4.62
N ALA A 76 -10.06 -2.12 5.48
CA ALA A 76 -11.47 -2.13 5.89
C ALA A 76 -12.46 -1.88 4.74
N GLN A 77 -12.11 -1.00 3.79
CA GLN A 77 -12.97 -0.78 2.63
C GLN A 77 -12.97 -2.01 1.72
N GLN A 78 -11.79 -2.58 1.44
CA GLN A 78 -11.69 -3.77 0.59
C GLN A 78 -12.50 -4.95 1.15
N ARG A 79 -12.44 -5.19 2.47
CA ARG A 79 -13.24 -6.22 3.13
C ARG A 79 -14.74 -5.91 3.03
N SER A 80 -15.14 -4.66 3.26
CA SER A 80 -16.53 -4.23 3.15
C SER A 80 -17.07 -4.39 1.72
N ASP A 81 -16.29 -4.05 0.71
CA ASP A 81 -16.67 -4.16 -0.70
C ASP A 81 -16.90 -5.62 -1.11
N GLN A 82 -16.22 -6.57 -0.45
CA GLN A 82 -16.40 -8.02 -0.62
C GLN A 82 -17.41 -8.63 0.37
N GLY A 83 -18.06 -7.83 1.23
CA GLY A 83 -19.00 -8.33 2.23
C GLY A 83 -18.39 -9.20 3.32
N LEU A 84 -17.08 -9.08 3.58
CA LEU A 84 -16.35 -9.91 4.52
C LEU A 84 -16.30 -9.30 5.92
N ASP A 85 -16.44 -10.16 6.93
CA ASP A 85 -16.30 -9.81 8.34
C ASP A 85 -14.86 -9.35 8.68
N PRO A 86 -14.61 -8.70 9.82
CA PRO A 86 -13.25 -8.39 10.27
C PRO A 86 -12.36 -9.64 10.40
N TRP A 87 -11.06 -9.49 10.19
CA TRP A 87 -10.09 -10.58 10.37
C TRP A 87 -10.07 -11.08 11.83
N THR A 88 -10.13 -12.39 12.02
CA THR A 88 -10.20 -13.03 13.35
C THR A 88 -9.13 -14.11 13.54
N GLU A 89 -8.96 -14.59 14.78
CA GLU A 89 -8.17 -15.79 15.08
C GLU A 89 -8.61 -17.02 14.27
N GLN A 90 -9.92 -17.17 14.05
CA GLN A 90 -10.46 -18.27 13.26
C GLN A 90 -10.07 -18.13 11.78
N SER A 91 -10.22 -16.92 11.22
CA SER A 91 -9.77 -16.59 9.85
C SER A 91 -8.29 -16.92 9.68
N ALA A 92 -7.44 -16.52 10.63
CA ALA A 92 -6.01 -16.81 10.63
C ALA A 92 -5.72 -18.32 10.66
N SER A 93 -6.42 -19.07 11.51
CA SER A 93 -6.26 -20.53 11.60
C SER A 93 -6.63 -21.23 10.29
N ASP A 94 -7.76 -20.86 9.69
CA ASP A 94 -8.27 -21.52 8.50
C ASP A 94 -7.46 -21.14 7.26
N TYR A 95 -7.10 -19.86 7.14
CA TYR A 95 -6.16 -19.39 6.11
C TYR A 95 -4.83 -20.13 6.19
N ALA A 96 -4.23 -20.23 7.39
CA ALA A 96 -2.96 -20.92 7.55
C ALA A 96 -3.07 -22.40 7.14
N LYS A 97 -4.12 -23.12 7.55
CA LYS A 97 -4.34 -24.52 7.12
C LYS A 97 -4.48 -24.64 5.60
N PHE A 98 -5.26 -23.74 4.99
CA PHE A 98 -5.52 -23.74 3.55
C PHE A 98 -4.24 -23.48 2.74
N VAL A 99 -3.43 -22.49 3.14
CA VAL A 99 -2.11 -22.26 2.54
C VAL A 99 -1.16 -23.45 2.76
N LEU A 100 -1.11 -24.00 3.97
CA LEU A 100 -0.19 -25.10 4.29
C LEU A 100 -0.53 -26.41 3.60
N SER A 101 -1.81 -26.64 3.29
CA SER A 101 -2.28 -27.80 2.53
C SER A 101 -1.89 -27.76 1.04
N GLY A 102 -1.62 -26.57 0.49
CA GLY A 102 -1.40 -26.34 -0.95
C GLY A 102 -2.70 -26.01 -1.72
N ASP A 103 -3.85 -26.02 -1.06
CA ASP A 103 -5.14 -25.69 -1.68
C ASP A 103 -5.20 -24.23 -2.15
N ALA A 104 -4.52 -23.32 -1.45
CA ALA A 104 -4.40 -21.92 -1.85
C ALA A 104 -3.75 -21.74 -3.24
N ASP A 105 -2.68 -22.47 -3.54
CA ASP A 105 -2.02 -22.39 -4.85
C ASP A 105 -2.93 -22.91 -5.96
N THR A 106 -3.69 -23.97 -5.69
CA THR A 106 -4.66 -24.53 -6.62
C THR A 106 -5.77 -23.52 -6.92
N PHE A 107 -6.29 -22.85 -5.89
CA PHE A 107 -7.30 -21.80 -6.05
C PHE A 107 -6.75 -20.60 -6.84
N LEU A 108 -5.56 -20.10 -6.51
CA LEU A 108 -4.93 -19.00 -7.25
C LEU A 108 -4.65 -19.32 -8.72
N GLN A 109 -4.40 -20.58 -9.07
CA GLN A 109 -4.30 -21.00 -10.47
C GLN A 109 -5.65 -20.98 -11.19
N GLN A 110 -6.74 -21.27 -10.49
CA GLN A 110 -8.10 -21.18 -11.05
C GLN A 110 -8.50 -19.74 -11.35
N LEU A 111 -8.09 -18.78 -10.50
CA LEU A 111 -8.31 -17.35 -10.70
C LEU A 111 -7.57 -16.76 -11.91
N LYS A 112 -6.54 -17.44 -12.44
CA LYS A 112 -5.70 -16.94 -13.56
C LYS A 112 -6.23 -17.31 -14.95
N ARG A 113 -7.48 -17.78 -15.07
CA ARG A 113 -7.99 -18.29 -16.36
C ARG A 113 -8.10 -17.18 -17.42
N PRO A 114 -7.83 -17.48 -18.71
CA PRO A 114 -7.50 -16.48 -19.72
C PRO A 114 -8.68 -15.73 -20.35
N ASP A 115 -9.92 -16.05 -19.98
CA ASP A 115 -11.12 -15.52 -20.64
C ASP A 115 -11.55 -14.15 -20.08
N ASP A 116 -10.89 -13.68 -19.01
CA ASP A 116 -11.21 -12.41 -18.34
C ASP A 116 -10.38 -11.26 -18.95
N GLN A 117 -10.59 -10.98 -20.24
CA GLN A 117 -9.91 -9.90 -20.97
C GLN A 117 -10.34 -8.47 -20.58
N TRP A 118 -11.21 -8.32 -19.59
CA TRP A 118 -11.59 -7.03 -19.03
C TRP A 118 -11.74 -7.22 -17.52
N GLY A 119 -10.90 -6.52 -16.74
CA GLY A 119 -10.78 -6.58 -15.28
C GLY A 119 -12.02 -6.17 -14.48
N GLN A 120 -13.17 -6.69 -14.86
CA GLN A 120 -14.29 -6.93 -13.97
C GLN A 120 -14.19 -8.42 -13.67
N TYR A 121 -13.63 -8.77 -12.51
CA TYR A 121 -14.15 -9.94 -11.82
C TYR A 121 -15.64 -9.62 -11.72
N GLN A 122 -16.45 -10.21 -12.62
CA GLN A 122 -17.89 -10.11 -12.49
C GLN A 122 -18.17 -10.55 -11.05
N GLU A 123 -19.16 -9.94 -10.42
CA GLU A 123 -19.91 -10.58 -9.35
C GLU A 123 -20.40 -11.92 -9.91
N THR A 124 -19.52 -12.88 -10.03
CA THR A 124 -19.90 -14.26 -10.19
C THR A 124 -20.52 -14.54 -8.84
N ASP A 125 -21.74 -15.06 -8.86
CA ASP A 125 -22.31 -15.84 -7.75
C ASP A 125 -21.43 -17.08 -7.49
N GLU A 126 -20.10 -16.91 -7.47
CA GLU A 126 -19.13 -17.89 -7.09
C GLU A 126 -19.25 -17.99 -5.58
N ASN A 127 -19.94 -19.04 -5.17
CA ASN A 127 -20.10 -19.45 -3.79
C ASN A 127 -18.75 -19.98 -3.26
N TRP A 128 -17.75 -19.10 -3.20
CA TRP A 128 -16.50 -19.31 -2.52
C TRP A 128 -16.77 -19.50 -1.03
N ASP A 129 -15.95 -20.33 -0.39
CA ASP A 129 -15.97 -20.40 1.06
C ASP A 129 -15.16 -19.22 1.66
N ALA A 130 -15.34 -19.02 2.96
CA ALA A 130 -14.72 -17.91 3.67
C ALA A 130 -13.18 -17.90 3.58
N VAL A 131 -12.51 -19.04 3.36
CA VAL A 131 -11.04 -19.06 3.25
C VAL A 131 -10.57 -18.76 1.83
N GLN A 132 -11.34 -19.16 0.82
CA GLN A 132 -11.14 -18.76 -0.57
C GLN A 132 -11.28 -17.24 -0.72
N ASP A 133 -12.27 -16.63 -0.08
CA ASP A 133 -12.43 -15.17 -0.04
C ASP A 133 -11.18 -14.46 0.53
N GLU A 134 -10.59 -14.99 1.61
CA GLU A 134 -9.37 -14.42 2.19
C GLU A 134 -8.16 -14.56 1.24
N VAL A 135 -8.02 -15.68 0.53
CA VAL A 135 -6.98 -15.86 -0.48
C VAL A 135 -7.20 -14.94 -1.68
N PHE A 136 -8.45 -14.67 -2.05
CA PHE A 136 -8.78 -13.69 -3.08
C PHE A 136 -8.36 -12.28 -2.66
N LEU A 137 -8.64 -11.86 -1.41
CA LEU A 137 -8.17 -10.57 -0.90
C LEU A 137 -6.63 -10.44 -0.94
N VAL A 138 -5.90 -11.52 -0.64
CA VAL A 138 -4.42 -11.55 -0.77
C VAL A 138 -3.99 -11.34 -2.22
N HIS A 139 -4.66 -11.99 -3.17
CA HIS A 139 -4.41 -11.81 -4.60
C HIS A 139 -4.66 -10.36 -5.05
N GLU A 140 -5.78 -9.77 -4.63
CA GLU A 140 -6.12 -8.38 -4.94
C GLU A 140 -5.15 -7.38 -4.31
N ALA A 141 -4.76 -7.58 -3.04
CA ALA A 141 -3.74 -6.77 -2.37
C ALA A 141 -2.40 -6.78 -3.14
N ARG A 142 -2.00 -7.95 -3.65
CA ARG A 142 -0.80 -8.08 -4.50
C ARG A 142 -0.97 -7.41 -5.86
N ASN A 143 -2.14 -7.48 -6.48
CA ASN A 143 -2.42 -6.79 -7.74
C ASN A 143 -2.34 -5.27 -7.56
N MET A 144 -2.91 -4.72 -6.48
CA MET A 144 -2.81 -3.31 -6.14
C MET A 144 -1.35 -2.89 -5.95
N TYR A 145 -0.56 -3.63 -5.16
CA TYR A 145 0.87 -3.38 -5.01
C TYR A 145 1.63 -3.40 -6.35
N ARG A 146 1.40 -4.42 -7.20
CA ARG A 146 2.07 -4.54 -8.50
C ARG A 146 1.69 -3.40 -9.44
N ASN A 147 0.42 -3.04 -9.48
CA ASN A 147 -0.07 -1.93 -10.29
C ASN A 147 0.58 -0.62 -9.85
N GLU A 148 0.58 -0.35 -8.55
CA GLU A 148 1.14 0.89 -8.00
C GLU A 148 2.66 0.98 -8.19
N THR A 149 3.41 -0.09 -7.90
CA THR A 149 4.86 -0.12 -8.15
C THR A 149 5.20 0.00 -9.64
N THR A 150 4.39 -0.57 -10.54
CA THR A 150 4.54 -0.39 -11.98
C THR A 150 4.31 1.06 -12.40
N VAL A 151 3.29 1.71 -11.83
CA VAL A 151 3.02 3.13 -12.04
C VAL A 151 4.19 3.99 -11.58
N TYR A 152 4.70 3.79 -10.36
CA TYR A 152 5.87 4.52 -9.88
C TYR A 152 7.09 4.34 -10.79
N LYS A 153 7.35 3.12 -11.26
CA LYS A 153 8.44 2.84 -12.21
C LYS A 153 8.28 3.62 -13.53
N ARG A 154 7.05 3.75 -14.05
CA ARG A 154 6.76 4.55 -15.26
C ARG A 154 6.87 6.05 -15.03
N LEU A 155 6.46 6.51 -13.86
CA LEU A 155 6.49 7.93 -13.46
C LEU A 155 7.86 8.37 -12.92
N GLY A 156 8.93 7.59 -13.13
CA GLY A 156 10.28 7.91 -12.66
C GLY A 156 10.71 9.38 -12.88
N PRO A 157 10.52 9.98 -14.08
CA PRO A 157 10.85 11.38 -14.33
C PRO A 157 10.03 12.41 -13.51
N LEU A 158 8.89 12.00 -13.00
CA LEU A 158 7.90 12.84 -12.31
C LEU A 158 7.98 12.71 -10.78
N GLN A 159 8.72 11.72 -10.28
CA GLN A 159 8.91 11.47 -8.85
C GLN A 159 9.68 12.60 -8.16
N GLY A 160 9.23 12.98 -6.97
CA GLY A 160 9.81 14.07 -6.17
C GLY A 160 9.44 15.47 -6.66
N THR A 161 8.70 15.58 -7.78
CA THR A 161 8.20 16.85 -8.31
C THR A 161 6.68 16.87 -8.27
N THR A 162 6.05 16.04 -9.09
CA THR A 162 4.59 16.01 -9.33
C THR A 162 3.89 14.81 -8.69
N VAL A 163 4.64 13.74 -8.44
CA VAL A 163 4.22 12.61 -7.59
C VAL A 163 5.27 12.37 -6.51
N PRO A 164 4.93 11.74 -5.38
CA PRO A 164 5.91 11.42 -4.34
C PRO A 164 7.05 10.57 -4.90
N ARG A 165 8.24 10.70 -4.33
CA ARG A 165 9.32 9.76 -4.65
C ARG A 165 9.04 8.39 -4.03
N LEU A 166 9.16 7.32 -4.81
CA LEU A 166 9.27 5.96 -4.29
C LEU A 166 10.65 5.80 -3.66
N ILE A 167 10.68 5.61 -2.35
CA ILE A 167 11.90 5.39 -1.58
C ILE A 167 12.29 3.92 -1.71
N ASP A 168 11.34 3.02 -1.46
CA ASP A 168 11.59 1.58 -1.51
C ASP A 168 10.32 0.75 -1.71
N ALA A 169 10.51 -0.47 -2.19
CA ALA A 169 9.52 -1.54 -2.19
C ALA A 169 9.87 -2.53 -1.07
N VAL A 170 8.91 -2.84 -0.22
CA VAL A 170 9.15 -3.59 1.01
C VAL A 170 8.15 -4.72 1.19
N GLU A 171 8.50 -5.65 2.07
CA GLU A 171 7.61 -6.70 2.52
C GLU A 171 7.75 -6.95 4.03
N LEU A 172 6.61 -7.23 4.66
CA LEU A 172 6.48 -7.65 6.05
C LEU A 172 6.13 -9.13 6.07
N ASP A 173 6.96 -9.94 6.73
CA ASP A 173 6.68 -11.36 6.93
C ASP A 173 5.77 -11.51 8.15
N ILE A 174 4.58 -12.07 7.92
CA ILE A 174 3.58 -12.39 8.96
C ILE A 174 3.35 -13.90 9.05
N GLY A 175 4.24 -14.69 8.47
CA GLY A 175 4.13 -16.13 8.40
C GLY A 175 4.40 -16.81 9.73
N PRO A 176 3.94 -18.06 9.88
CA PRO A 176 4.23 -18.82 11.08
C PRO A 176 5.73 -19.12 11.20
N THR A 177 6.24 -19.11 12.43
CA THR A 177 7.65 -19.45 12.69
C THR A 177 7.94 -20.89 12.27
N ASN A 178 9.06 -21.13 11.58
CA ASN A 178 9.53 -22.44 11.08
C ASN A 178 8.76 -23.02 9.88
N LEU A 179 8.09 -22.20 9.07
CA LEU A 179 7.71 -22.65 7.73
C LEU A 179 8.99 -22.76 6.88
N ASP A 180 9.30 -23.93 6.32
CA ASP A 180 10.49 -24.13 5.47
C ASP A 180 10.19 -24.03 3.96
N ASP A 181 8.90 -24.03 3.59
CA ASP A 181 8.44 -23.99 2.20
C ASP A 181 8.33 -22.54 1.70
N GLU A 182 9.33 -22.10 0.93
CA GLU A 182 9.40 -20.73 0.39
C GLU A 182 8.18 -20.34 -0.45
N ASN A 183 7.59 -21.27 -1.21
CA ASN A 183 6.40 -20.98 -2.02
C ASN A 183 5.20 -20.63 -1.12
N LYS A 184 5.07 -21.31 0.01
CA LYS A 184 4.01 -21.05 0.99
C LYS A 184 4.27 -19.79 1.80
N LYS A 185 5.55 -19.46 2.07
CA LYS A 185 5.93 -18.22 2.76
C LYS A 185 5.44 -17.00 2.02
N ASP A 186 5.47 -17.00 0.69
CA ASP A 186 5.04 -15.85 -0.10
C ASP A 186 3.61 -15.41 0.26
N LEU A 187 2.70 -16.36 0.50
CA LEU A 187 1.29 -16.08 0.88
C LEU A 187 1.15 -15.50 2.29
N PHE A 188 2.23 -15.45 3.06
CA PHE A 188 2.29 -14.75 4.34
C PHE A 188 3.17 -13.49 4.29
N LYS A 189 3.49 -12.98 3.09
CA LYS A 189 4.20 -11.71 2.93
C LYS A 189 3.19 -10.60 2.61
N VAL A 190 3.14 -9.59 3.46
CA VAL A 190 2.41 -8.35 3.21
C VAL A 190 3.34 -7.42 2.43
N GLN A 191 2.97 -7.10 1.19
CA GLN A 191 3.75 -6.20 0.35
C GLN A 191 3.46 -4.74 0.69
N GLY A 192 4.40 -3.84 0.40
CA GLY A 192 4.22 -2.42 0.61
C GLY A 192 5.27 -1.57 -0.08
N ILE A 193 5.09 -0.26 0.06
CA ILE A 193 6.01 0.74 -0.46
C ILE A 193 6.28 1.81 0.59
N LEU A 194 7.52 2.30 0.62
CA LEU A 194 7.88 3.55 1.27
C LEU A 194 7.94 4.64 0.22
N ILE A 195 7.26 5.75 0.48
CA ILE A 195 7.24 6.93 -0.38
C ILE A 195 7.56 8.20 0.42
N GLU A 196 7.94 9.25 -0.29
CA GLU A 196 8.17 10.59 0.27
C GLU A 196 6.98 11.02 1.12
N TYR A 197 7.26 11.40 2.37
CA TYR A 197 6.25 12.02 3.22
C TYR A 197 6.19 13.54 2.99
N ILE A 198 5.02 14.04 2.62
CA ILE A 198 4.78 15.48 2.45
C ILE A 198 4.25 16.04 3.78
N SER A 199 5.14 16.60 4.60
CA SER A 199 4.87 16.93 6.01
C SER A 199 3.90 18.09 6.24
N ASP A 200 3.98 19.13 5.41
CA ASP A 200 3.31 20.42 5.64
C ASP A 200 2.28 20.73 4.54
N GLY A 201 1.66 19.69 4.01
CA GLY A 201 0.72 19.78 2.91
C GLY A 201 -0.75 19.79 3.33
N PHE A 202 -1.61 20.39 2.51
CA PHE A 202 -3.07 20.32 2.62
C PHE A 202 -3.71 19.92 1.29
N THR A 203 -4.89 19.32 1.32
CA THR A 203 -5.55 18.89 0.08
C THR A 203 -6.13 20.06 -0.71
N LEU A 204 -6.33 19.90 -2.03
CA LEU A 204 -6.96 20.94 -2.86
C LEU A 204 -8.35 21.34 -2.37
N ARG A 205 -9.04 20.48 -1.61
CA ARG A 205 -10.30 20.81 -0.92
C ARG A 205 -10.20 22.05 -0.04
N HIS A 206 -9.06 22.29 0.59
CA HIS A 206 -8.86 23.38 1.56
C HIS A 206 -8.17 24.61 0.97
N ILE A 207 -7.95 24.64 -0.34
CA ILE A 207 -7.15 25.69 -0.98
C ILE A 207 -7.72 27.10 -0.74
N GLY A 208 -9.04 27.28 -0.82
CA GLY A 208 -9.68 28.60 -0.72
C GLY A 208 -9.51 29.31 0.63
N SER A 209 -9.21 28.56 1.70
CA SER A 209 -8.94 29.13 3.03
C SER A 209 -7.46 29.18 3.40
N MET A 210 -6.60 28.48 2.65
CA MET A 210 -5.19 28.25 3.01
C MET A 210 -4.22 29.06 2.15
N VAL A 211 -4.64 29.56 0.98
CA VAL A 211 -3.77 30.32 0.08
C VAL A 211 -4.39 31.65 -0.37
N PRO A 212 -3.57 32.67 -0.69
CA PRO A 212 -4.03 33.92 -1.29
C PRO A 212 -4.67 33.70 -2.66
N ALA A 213 -5.62 34.56 -3.03
CA ALA A 213 -6.37 34.44 -4.27
C ALA A 213 -5.47 34.48 -5.52
N GLU A 214 -4.35 35.19 -5.45
CA GLU A 214 -3.39 35.34 -6.55
C GLU A 214 -2.63 34.05 -6.84
N ALA A 215 -2.51 33.14 -5.86
CA ALA A 215 -1.81 31.86 -6.00
C ALA A 215 -2.73 30.72 -6.49
N LEU A 216 -4.06 30.90 -6.41
CA LEU A 216 -5.04 29.86 -6.73
C LEU A 216 -4.89 29.33 -8.15
N GLN A 217 -4.80 30.24 -9.13
CA GLN A 217 -4.74 29.85 -10.54
C GLN A 217 -3.51 28.97 -10.82
N GLY A 218 -2.33 29.37 -10.32
CA GLY A 218 -1.11 28.60 -10.52
C GLY A 218 -1.11 27.22 -9.85
N ILE A 219 -1.84 27.04 -8.75
CA ILE A 219 -2.03 25.73 -8.11
C ILE A 219 -2.98 24.85 -8.92
N VAL A 220 -4.07 25.43 -9.43
CA VAL A 220 -5.03 24.70 -10.28
C VAL A 220 -4.39 24.28 -11.60
N ASP A 221 -3.63 25.17 -12.24
CA ASP A 221 -2.91 24.88 -13.49
C ASP A 221 -1.92 23.72 -13.28
N GLN A 222 -1.16 23.73 -12.19
CA GLN A 222 -0.29 22.61 -11.82
C GLN A 222 -1.08 21.30 -11.67
N ALA A 223 -2.22 21.30 -10.96
CA ALA A 223 -3.02 20.09 -10.79
C ALA A 223 -3.52 19.52 -12.12
N VAL A 224 -3.93 20.39 -13.05
CA VAL A 224 -4.36 20.01 -14.40
C VAL A 224 -3.20 19.44 -15.21
N ASP A 225 -2.04 20.06 -15.15
CA ASP A 225 -0.85 19.61 -15.88
C ASP A 225 -0.33 18.27 -15.33
N ILE A 226 -0.41 18.06 -14.02
CA ILE A 226 -0.11 16.76 -13.40
C ILE A 226 -1.05 15.70 -13.96
N ALA A 227 -2.37 15.92 -13.94
CA ALA A 227 -3.34 14.96 -14.45
C ALA A 227 -3.12 14.62 -15.92
N ARG A 228 -2.72 15.59 -16.74
CA ARG A 228 -2.37 15.38 -18.16
C ARG A 228 -1.08 14.58 -18.32
N SER A 229 -0.05 14.89 -17.55
CA SER A 229 1.27 14.26 -17.67
C SER A 229 1.25 12.75 -17.36
N LEU A 230 0.30 12.27 -16.56
CA LEU A 230 0.09 10.83 -16.35
C LEU A 230 -0.29 10.11 -17.65
N GLY A 231 -1.15 10.73 -18.46
CA GLY A 231 -1.55 10.21 -19.76
C GLY A 231 -0.36 10.06 -20.70
N ASP A 232 0.56 11.03 -20.69
CA ASP A 232 1.80 11.00 -21.47
C ASP A 232 2.73 9.83 -21.08
N HIS A 233 2.57 9.30 -19.86
CA HIS A 233 3.31 8.15 -19.34
C HIS A 233 2.52 6.83 -19.41
N ASN A 234 1.41 6.79 -20.18
CA ASN A 234 0.51 5.64 -20.28
C ASN A 234 0.01 5.15 -18.91
N VAL A 235 -0.29 6.09 -18.02
CA VAL A 235 -0.91 5.84 -16.72
C VAL A 235 -2.32 6.43 -16.74
N LEU A 236 -3.30 5.56 -16.54
CA LEU A 236 -4.68 5.97 -16.29
C LEU A 236 -4.90 6.03 -14.78
N ASN A 237 -5.00 7.23 -14.22
CA ASN A 237 -5.48 7.39 -12.86
C ASN A 237 -7.02 7.34 -12.86
N ALA A 238 -7.58 6.27 -12.31
CA ALA A 238 -9.03 6.09 -12.20
C ALA A 238 -9.65 6.96 -11.08
N ASP A 239 -8.83 7.53 -10.20
CA ASP A 239 -9.25 8.24 -8.99
C ASP A 239 -8.72 9.69 -8.93
N VAL A 240 -8.95 10.45 -10.01
CA VAL A 240 -8.60 11.88 -10.03
C VAL A 240 -9.65 12.68 -9.25
N ARG A 241 -9.33 13.00 -7.99
CA ARG A 241 -10.17 13.81 -7.09
C ARG A 241 -9.34 14.88 -6.38
N ILE A 242 -9.98 15.97 -5.98
CA ILE A 242 -9.32 17.08 -5.25
C ILE A 242 -8.67 16.66 -3.92
N ASP A 243 -9.11 15.53 -3.35
CA ASP A 243 -8.56 14.97 -2.13
C ASP A 243 -7.23 14.23 -2.34
N ASN A 244 -6.96 13.79 -3.58
CA ASN A 244 -5.75 13.05 -3.97
C ASN A 244 -4.64 13.98 -4.49
N PHE A 245 -4.72 15.26 -4.16
CA PHE A 245 -3.66 16.23 -4.41
C PHE A 245 -3.29 16.91 -3.11
N ILE A 246 -2.00 16.98 -2.83
CA ILE A 246 -1.43 17.71 -1.71
C ILE A 246 -0.73 18.95 -2.23
N VAL A 247 -1.06 20.10 -1.66
CA VAL A 247 -0.39 21.38 -1.88
C VAL A 247 0.54 21.62 -0.71
N THR A 248 1.82 21.85 -1.00
CA THR A 248 2.83 22.23 0.01
C THR A 248 3.51 23.54 -0.38
N GLN A 249 3.94 24.31 0.61
CA GLN A 249 4.76 25.51 0.35
C GLN A 249 6.18 25.08 0.00
N THR A 250 6.81 25.80 -0.94
CA THR A 250 8.23 25.62 -1.22
C THR A 250 8.98 26.91 -0.90
N HIS A 251 10.28 26.77 -0.66
CA HIS A 251 11.20 27.89 -0.50
C HIS A 251 11.92 28.25 -1.81
N GLU A 252 11.48 27.69 -2.94
CA GLU A 252 12.07 27.99 -4.26
C GLU A 252 11.63 29.37 -4.74
N SER A 253 12.55 30.13 -5.32
CA SER A 253 12.37 31.57 -5.58
C SER A 253 11.24 31.90 -6.54
N ASP A 254 10.93 30.99 -7.46
CA ASP A 254 10.03 31.25 -8.58
C ASP A 254 8.63 30.64 -8.40
N GLN A 255 8.47 29.70 -7.45
CA GLN A 255 7.24 28.94 -7.28
C GLN A 255 6.92 28.71 -5.80
N LYS A 256 5.98 29.50 -5.24
CA LYS A 256 5.65 29.46 -3.81
C LYS A 256 4.95 28.18 -3.33
N TYR A 257 4.35 27.43 -4.25
CA TYR A 257 3.57 26.23 -3.95
C TYR A 257 3.88 25.11 -4.94
N ARG A 258 4.10 23.91 -4.40
CA ARG A 258 4.23 22.65 -5.13
C ARG A 258 2.94 21.86 -4.94
N VAL A 259 2.38 21.39 -6.05
CA VAL A 259 1.26 20.45 -6.05
C VAL A 259 1.80 19.05 -6.34
N VAL A 260 1.39 18.08 -5.54
CA VAL A 260 1.76 16.68 -5.70
C VAL A 260 0.50 15.84 -5.72
N MET A 261 0.36 14.96 -6.71
CA MET A 261 -0.72 13.97 -6.72
C MET A 261 -0.29 12.72 -5.96
N ILE A 262 -1.16 12.23 -5.08
CA ILE A 262 -0.92 11.08 -4.20
C ILE A 262 -1.80 9.88 -4.55
#